data_AF-A0A4V2L415-F1
#
_entry.id   AF-A0A4V2L415-F1
#
_cell.length_a   1.000
_cell.length_b   1.000
_cell.length_c   1.000
_cell.angle_alpha   90.00
_cell.angle_beta   90.00
_cell.angle_gamma   90.00
#
_symmetry.space_group_name_H-M   'P 1'
#
loop_
_entity.id
_entity.type
_entity.pdbx_description
1 polymer ?
#
loop_
_entity_poly.entity_id
_entity_poly.type
_entity_poly.pdbx_seq_one_letter_code
_entity_poly.pdbx_strand_id
1 'polypeptide(L)'
;MKSEIWNKENGLKAFTTGFTIEEIKLFDIECEEFLKEVIRQSAFLNNTFKTDVNDLKKANWLILNDITTSLYDCHQNMVDGNIRIASRVFRDTMENMHILELLNKSQKEKYLKNWYENEVISNSEYREWIKKEKSIELSELNRDVYRQYSKYAHRTYEAIYESYSQDIDSTIRFRLKLSRENPSDLKILSEYYSHLSYFIINTTLNYSDYNVLNRIQMSIISDLVVR
;
A
#
# COMPACT_ATOMS: atom_id res chain seq x y z
N MET A 1 18.41 -0.14 -16.06
CA MET A 1 17.10 -0.60 -16.56
C MET A 1 16.18 -0.58 -15.35
N LYS A 2 14.98 0.00 -15.48
CA LYS A 2 14.00 0.12 -14.41
C LYS A 2 13.19 -1.16 -14.25
N SER A 3 12.73 -1.47 -13.04
CA SER A 3 11.78 -2.56 -12.90
C SER A 3 10.46 -2.25 -13.61
N GLU A 4 9.99 -3.20 -14.40
CA GLU A 4 8.67 -3.15 -15.04
C GLU A 4 7.52 -3.10 -14.04
N ILE A 5 7.76 -3.53 -12.79
CA ILE A 5 6.77 -3.60 -11.70
C ILE A 5 6.29 -2.21 -11.27
N TRP A 6 7.09 -1.15 -11.50
CA TRP A 6 6.66 0.24 -11.25
C TRP A 6 5.57 0.71 -12.22
N ASN A 7 5.46 0.11 -13.42
CA ASN A 7 4.50 0.55 -14.42
C ASN A 7 3.12 -0.09 -14.16
N LYS A 8 2.10 0.75 -13.95
CA LYS A 8 0.70 0.32 -13.78
C LYS A 8 0.18 -0.52 -14.95
N GLU A 9 0.66 -0.29 -16.17
CA GLU A 9 0.28 -1.05 -17.36
C GLU A 9 0.74 -2.52 -17.28
N ASN A 10 1.83 -2.78 -16.56
CA ASN A 10 2.37 -4.12 -16.34
C ASN A 10 1.67 -4.85 -15.20
N GLY A 11 0.68 -4.24 -14.54
CA GLY A 11 -0.15 -4.93 -13.55
C GLY A 11 -0.82 -6.18 -14.14
N LEU A 12 -1.25 -6.14 -15.40
CA LEU A 12 -1.83 -7.30 -16.07
C LEU A 12 -0.84 -8.47 -16.18
N LYS A 13 0.45 -8.18 -16.37
CA LYS A 13 1.52 -9.18 -16.42
C LYS A 13 1.58 -9.95 -15.11
N ALA A 14 1.48 -9.26 -13.97
CA ALA A 14 1.47 -9.87 -12.64
C ALA A 14 0.38 -10.95 -12.51
N PHE A 15 -0.84 -10.64 -12.95
CA PHE A 15 -2.01 -11.53 -12.87
C PHE A 15 -2.12 -12.55 -14.03
N THR A 16 -1.34 -12.41 -15.11
CA THR A 16 -1.34 -13.37 -16.24
C THR A 16 -0.09 -14.25 -16.29
N THR A 17 1.05 -13.74 -16.77
CA THR A 17 2.28 -14.52 -16.93
C THR A 17 3.17 -14.53 -15.68
N GLY A 18 3.01 -13.56 -14.78
CA GLY A 18 3.95 -13.30 -13.68
C GLY A 18 5.18 -12.52 -14.13
N PHE A 19 5.90 -11.97 -13.15
CA PHE A 19 7.21 -11.33 -13.34
C PHE A 19 8.33 -12.37 -13.27
N THR A 20 9.48 -12.05 -13.87
CA THR A 20 10.67 -12.89 -13.75
C THR A 20 11.38 -12.68 -12.41
N ILE A 21 12.31 -13.58 -12.08
CA ILE A 21 13.14 -13.47 -10.86
C ILE A 21 13.99 -12.18 -10.92
N GLU A 22 14.52 -11.85 -12.10
CA GLU A 22 15.34 -10.66 -12.35
C GLU A 22 14.52 -9.38 -12.15
N GLU A 23 13.28 -9.36 -12.64
CA GLU A 23 12.37 -8.22 -12.49
C GLU A 23 12.03 -7.93 -11.03
N ILE A 24 11.76 -8.99 -10.25
CA ILE A 24 11.51 -8.89 -8.81
C ILE A 24 12.77 -8.46 -8.06
N LYS A 25 13.94 -9.04 -8.38
CA LYS A 25 15.22 -8.66 -7.73
C LYS A 25 15.56 -7.20 -7.98
N LEU A 26 15.35 -6.72 -9.20
CA LEU A 26 15.55 -5.31 -9.55
C LEU A 26 14.56 -4.42 -8.79
N PHE A 27 13.28 -4.80 -8.75
CA PHE A 27 12.27 -4.06 -7.99
C PHE A 27 12.61 -3.99 -6.51
N ASP A 28 13.10 -5.08 -5.92
CA ASP A 28 13.43 -5.09 -4.48
C ASP A 28 14.44 -4.02 -4.10
N ILE A 29 15.51 -3.90 -4.89
CA ILE A 29 16.56 -2.89 -4.69
C ILE A 29 15.97 -1.49 -4.83
N GLU A 30 15.26 -1.24 -5.94
CA GLU A 30 14.65 0.07 -6.22
C GLU A 30 13.62 0.45 -5.15
N CYS A 31 12.80 -0.51 -4.72
CA CYS A 31 11.73 -0.32 -3.74
C CYS A 31 12.29 0.00 -2.36
N GLU A 32 13.34 -0.71 -1.95
CA GLU A 32 14.00 -0.46 -0.67
C GLU A 32 14.62 0.95 -0.63
N GLU A 33 15.38 1.31 -1.67
CA GLU A 33 16.00 2.63 -1.79
C GLU A 33 14.95 3.74 -1.81
N PHE A 34 13.87 3.54 -2.58
CA PHE A 34 12.79 4.50 -2.70
C PHE A 34 12.06 4.74 -1.38
N LEU A 35 11.63 3.68 -0.69
CA LEU A 35 10.92 3.80 0.58
C LEU A 35 11.79 4.42 1.68
N LYS A 36 13.07 4.03 1.75
CA LYS A 36 14.03 4.66 2.66
C LYS A 36 14.17 6.15 2.39
N GLU A 37 14.20 6.55 1.13
CA GLU A 37 14.28 7.95 0.75
C GLU A 37 13.01 8.73 1.13
N VAL A 38 11.81 8.16 0.88
CA VAL A 38 10.54 8.78 1.31
C VAL A 38 10.51 9.00 2.82
N ILE A 39 10.88 7.98 3.60
CA ILE A 39 10.97 8.06 5.07
C ILE A 39 11.97 9.13 5.50
N ARG A 40 13.16 9.17 4.87
CA ARG A 40 14.19 10.16 5.15
C ARG A 40 13.71 11.59 4.86
N GLN A 41 13.00 11.80 3.75
CA GLN A 41 12.45 13.11 3.41
C GLN A 41 11.36 13.54 4.39
N SER A 42 10.51 12.62 4.83
CA SER A 42 9.49 12.91 5.83
C SER A 42 10.07 13.23 7.22
N ALA A 43 11.22 12.65 7.56
CA ALA A 43 11.92 12.90 8.82
C ALA A 43 12.39 14.35 9.01
N PHE A 44 12.48 15.17 7.95
CA PHE A 44 12.76 16.60 8.09
C PHE A 44 11.66 17.37 8.85
N LEU A 45 10.46 16.81 8.99
CA LEU A 45 9.38 17.37 9.81
C LEU A 45 9.44 16.93 11.29
N ASN A 46 10.40 16.09 11.67
CA ASN A 46 10.59 15.72 13.07
C ASN A 46 10.76 16.97 13.93
N ASN A 47 10.18 16.95 15.14
CA ASN A 47 10.18 18.06 16.10
C ASN A 47 9.49 19.36 15.61
N THR A 48 8.76 19.33 14.48
CA THR A 48 8.05 20.52 13.96
C THR A 48 6.67 20.70 14.59
N PHE A 49 5.96 19.61 14.87
CA PHE A 49 4.58 19.66 15.33
C PHE A 49 4.47 19.57 16.86
N LYS A 50 3.64 20.43 17.45
CA LYS A 50 3.30 20.36 18.88
C LYS A 50 2.31 19.24 19.16
N THR A 51 2.38 18.64 20.34
CA THR A 51 1.54 17.50 20.73
C THR A 51 0.08 17.89 20.96
N ASP A 52 -0.16 19.06 21.52
CA ASP A 52 -1.46 19.61 21.93
C ASP A 52 -2.24 20.35 20.83
N VAL A 53 -1.64 20.48 19.64
CA VAL A 53 -2.27 21.13 18.49
C VAL A 53 -2.84 20.08 17.54
N ASN A 54 -4.13 20.20 17.26
CA ASN A 54 -4.87 19.41 16.27
C ASN A 54 -4.71 20.03 14.88
N ASP A 55 -3.57 19.79 14.25
CA ASP A 55 -3.24 20.31 12.93
C ASP A 55 -3.47 19.26 11.82
N LEU A 56 -3.98 19.71 10.66
CA LEU A 56 -4.21 18.81 9.52
C LEU A 56 -2.89 18.28 8.94
N LYS A 57 -1.88 19.13 8.77
CA LYS A 57 -0.61 18.72 8.19
C LYS A 57 0.10 17.72 9.11
N LYS A 58 0.01 17.90 10.43
CA LYS A 58 0.43 16.92 11.44
C LYS A 58 -0.31 15.58 11.27
N ALA A 59 -1.63 15.57 11.16
CA ALA A 59 -2.40 14.33 10.97
C ALA A 59 -2.00 13.61 9.68
N ASN A 60 -1.90 14.35 8.57
CA ASN A 60 -1.44 13.82 7.29
C ASN A 60 -0.04 13.20 7.39
N TRP A 61 0.90 13.90 8.04
CA TRP A 61 2.27 13.44 8.24
C TRP A 61 2.34 12.16 9.09
N LEU A 62 1.58 12.10 10.19
CA LEU A 62 1.53 10.92 11.05
C LEU A 62 1.00 9.70 10.30
N ILE A 63 -0.14 9.84 9.61
CA ILE A 63 -0.76 8.75 8.85
C ILE A 63 0.14 8.30 7.70
N LEU A 64 0.72 9.23 6.94
CA LEU A 64 1.58 8.88 5.81
C LEU A 64 2.88 8.20 6.24
N ASN A 65 3.47 8.59 7.38
CA ASN A 65 4.64 7.90 7.94
C ASN A 65 4.31 6.47 8.36
N ASP A 66 3.15 6.28 9.00
CA ASP A 66 2.67 4.96 9.42
C ASP A 66 2.47 4.04 8.20
N ILE A 67 1.77 4.52 7.17
CA ILE A 67 1.59 3.80 5.91
C ILE A 67 2.96 3.45 5.29
N THR A 68 3.85 4.44 5.14
CA THR A 68 5.14 4.25 4.43
C THR A 68 6.02 3.23 5.14
N THR A 69 6.08 3.30 6.47
CA THR A 69 6.86 2.36 7.28
C THR A 69 6.25 0.96 7.22
N SER A 70 4.91 0.86 7.26
CA SER A 70 4.22 -0.43 7.10
C SER A 70 4.46 -1.06 5.73
N LEU A 71 4.49 -0.25 4.66
CA LEU A 71 4.84 -0.71 3.31
C LEU A 71 6.31 -1.14 3.20
N TYR A 72 7.22 -0.48 3.93
CA TYR A 72 8.61 -0.90 4.03
C TYR A 72 8.75 -2.25 4.73
N ASP A 73 8.11 -2.43 5.89
CA ASP A 73 8.11 -3.71 6.60
C ASP A 73 7.46 -4.83 5.77
N CYS A 74 6.38 -4.50 5.04
CA CYS A 74 5.73 -5.40 4.09
C CYS A 74 6.69 -5.82 2.98
N HIS A 75 7.41 -4.87 2.37
CA HIS A 75 8.42 -5.14 1.36
C HIS A 75 9.49 -6.10 1.88
N GLN A 76 10.06 -5.84 3.05
CA GLN A 76 11.08 -6.71 3.65
C GLN A 76 10.56 -8.14 3.91
N ASN A 77 9.30 -8.28 4.34
CA ASN A 77 8.69 -9.59 4.49
C ASN A 77 8.48 -10.32 3.15
N MET A 78 8.06 -9.58 2.12
CA MET A 78 7.89 -10.14 0.78
C MET A 78 9.22 -10.55 0.14
N VAL A 79 10.30 -9.79 0.39
CA VAL A 79 11.66 -10.16 -0.03
C VAL A 79 12.00 -11.57 0.47
N ASP A 80 11.63 -11.84 1.71
CA ASP A 80 11.79 -13.11 2.42
C ASP A 80 10.77 -14.21 2.03
N GLY A 81 9.88 -13.94 1.08
CA GLY A 81 8.82 -14.86 0.63
C GLY A 81 7.63 -14.97 1.59
N ASN A 82 7.50 -14.07 2.57
CA ASN A 82 6.41 -14.07 3.55
C ASN A 82 5.26 -13.12 3.14
N ILE A 83 4.31 -13.63 2.36
CA ILE A 83 3.16 -12.85 1.86
C ILE A 83 2.05 -12.60 2.91
N ARG A 84 2.06 -13.33 4.03
CA ARG A 84 0.92 -13.34 4.97
C ARG A 84 0.65 -11.98 5.64
N ILE A 85 1.70 -11.17 5.82
CA ILE A 85 1.58 -9.83 6.39
C ILE A 85 1.09 -8.81 5.36
N ALA A 86 1.46 -9.00 4.09
CA ALA A 86 1.20 -8.05 3.02
C ALA A 86 -0.29 -7.82 2.79
N SER A 87 -1.09 -8.89 2.81
CA SER A 87 -2.55 -8.83 2.71
C SER A 87 -3.22 -7.89 3.72
N ARG A 88 -2.68 -7.81 4.94
CA ARG A 88 -3.20 -6.94 6.01
C ARG A 88 -2.75 -5.50 5.78
N VAL A 89 -1.46 -5.32 5.53
CA VAL A 89 -0.87 -4.00 5.24
C VAL A 89 -1.56 -3.32 4.07
N PHE A 90 -1.88 -4.04 3.00
CA PHE A 90 -2.57 -3.48 1.83
C PHE A 90 -3.97 -2.94 2.17
N ARG A 91 -4.73 -3.67 2.99
CA ARG A 91 -6.04 -3.21 3.42
C ARG A 91 -5.92 -1.99 4.35
N ASP A 92 -5.05 -2.07 5.34
CA ASP A 92 -4.85 -0.99 6.31
C ASP A 92 -4.36 0.28 5.60
N THR A 93 -3.47 0.14 4.62
CA THR A 93 -3.00 1.23 3.76
C THR A 93 -4.16 1.87 2.99
N MET A 94 -5.00 1.08 2.33
CA MET A 94 -6.17 1.58 1.60
C MET A 94 -7.13 2.34 2.53
N GLU A 95 -7.42 1.80 3.72
CA GLU A 95 -8.28 2.45 4.71
C GLU A 95 -7.70 3.79 5.19
N ASN A 96 -6.39 3.84 5.48
CA ASN A 96 -5.71 5.08 5.85
C ASN A 96 -5.64 6.10 4.70
N MET A 97 -5.52 5.66 3.45
CA MET A 97 -5.64 6.54 2.28
C MET A 97 -7.03 7.16 2.16
N HIS A 98 -8.09 6.41 2.47
CA HIS A 98 -9.46 6.94 2.51
C HIS A 98 -9.64 7.97 3.64
N ILE A 99 -9.04 7.73 4.81
CA ILE A 99 -9.02 8.70 5.92
C ILE A 99 -8.33 9.99 5.46
N LEU A 100 -7.14 9.89 4.84
CA LEU A 100 -6.43 11.05 4.29
C LEU A 100 -7.31 11.82 3.30
N GLU A 101 -8.02 11.13 2.41
CA GLU A 101 -8.90 11.81 1.45
C GLU A 101 -10.07 12.51 2.14
N LEU A 102 -10.70 11.90 3.16
CA LEU A 102 -11.72 12.57 3.97
C LEU A 102 -11.19 13.80 4.70
N LEU A 103 -10.02 13.70 5.33
CA LEU A 103 -9.38 14.79 6.07
C LEU A 103 -9.05 15.99 5.16
N ASN A 104 -8.77 15.76 3.88
CA ASN A 104 -8.30 16.80 2.97
C ASN A 104 -9.35 17.30 1.97
N LYS A 105 -10.35 16.47 1.62
CA LYS A 105 -11.29 16.76 0.51
C LYS A 105 -12.78 16.73 0.91
N SER A 106 -13.10 16.53 2.18
CA SER A 106 -14.49 16.42 2.65
C SER A 106 -14.82 17.39 3.80
N GLN A 107 -15.75 17.03 4.70
CA GLN A 107 -16.05 17.71 5.97
C GLN A 107 -14.84 17.64 6.92
N LYS A 108 -13.75 18.28 6.53
CA LYS A 108 -12.43 18.24 7.15
C LYS A 108 -12.48 18.45 8.66
N GLU A 109 -13.21 19.46 9.13
CA GLU A 109 -13.27 19.80 10.56
C GLU A 109 -13.87 18.66 11.38
N LYS A 110 -14.92 18.00 10.87
CA LYS A 110 -15.53 16.83 11.51
C LYS A 110 -14.53 15.69 11.62
N TYR A 111 -13.94 15.28 10.49
CA TYR A 111 -13.07 14.10 10.47
C TYR A 111 -11.75 14.32 11.20
N LEU A 112 -11.18 15.53 11.13
CA LEU A 112 -9.96 15.86 11.86
C LEU A 112 -10.21 15.81 13.37
N LYS A 113 -11.32 16.38 13.84
CA LYS A 113 -11.72 16.29 15.25
C LYS A 113 -11.86 14.83 15.68
N ASN A 114 -12.68 14.06 14.97
CA ASN A 114 -12.92 12.65 15.26
C ASN A 114 -11.61 11.85 15.35
N TRP A 115 -10.70 12.02 14.38
CA TRP A 115 -9.42 11.31 14.37
C TRP A 115 -8.56 11.62 15.60
N TYR A 116 -8.43 12.89 15.99
CA TYR A 116 -7.69 13.28 17.19
C TYR A 116 -8.38 12.87 18.51
N GLU A 117 -9.70 12.69 18.50
CA GLU A 117 -10.47 12.19 19.64
C GLU A 117 -10.48 10.64 19.72
N ASN A 118 -9.72 9.96 18.86
CA ASN A 118 -9.66 8.50 18.74
C ASN A 118 -10.99 7.83 18.34
N GLU A 119 -11.85 8.57 17.64
CA GLU A 119 -13.07 8.02 17.05
C GLU A 119 -12.73 7.20 15.79
N VAL A 120 -13.49 6.12 15.56
CA VAL A 120 -13.33 5.28 14.37
C VAL A 120 -14.02 5.94 13.18
N ILE A 121 -13.24 6.38 12.20
CA ILE A 121 -13.76 6.83 10.90
C ILE A 121 -14.00 5.61 10.02
N SER A 122 -15.27 5.28 9.79
CA SER A 122 -15.62 4.03 9.11
C SER A 122 -15.42 4.14 7.59
N ASN A 123 -15.06 3.03 6.93
CA ASN A 123 -14.98 2.99 5.46
C ASN A 123 -16.34 3.34 4.79
N SER A 124 -17.47 3.07 5.46
CA SER A 124 -18.80 3.51 5.01
C SER A 124 -18.91 5.02 4.88
N GLU A 125 -18.31 5.81 5.78
CA GLU A 125 -18.34 7.27 5.68
C GLU A 125 -17.63 7.75 4.42
N TYR A 126 -16.49 7.13 4.07
CA TYR A 126 -15.80 7.40 2.82
C TYR A 126 -16.66 7.05 1.60
N ARG A 127 -17.31 5.87 1.61
CA ARG A 127 -18.18 5.43 0.51
C ARG A 127 -19.39 6.33 0.29
N GLU A 128 -20.03 6.79 1.36
CA GLU A 128 -21.14 7.73 1.26
C GLU A 128 -20.66 9.10 0.77
N TRP A 129 -19.48 9.55 1.20
CA TRP A 129 -18.88 10.78 0.69
C TRP A 129 -18.60 10.71 -0.83
N ILE A 130 -17.92 9.66 -1.33
CA ILE A 130 -17.67 9.54 -2.79
C ILE A 130 -18.96 9.36 -3.59
N LYS A 131 -19.97 8.67 -3.03
CA LYS A 131 -21.28 8.50 -3.67
C LYS A 131 -21.97 9.84 -3.89
N LYS A 132 -21.85 10.73 -2.92
CA LYS A 132 -22.45 12.06 -2.95
C LYS A 132 -21.66 13.04 -3.82
N GLU A 133 -20.34 13.08 -3.67
CA GLU A 133 -19.51 14.14 -4.26
C GLU A 133 -18.88 13.77 -5.62
N LYS A 134 -18.79 12.48 -5.96
CA LYS A 134 -18.18 12.02 -7.21
C LYS A 134 -19.20 11.26 -8.06
N SER A 135 -19.52 10.02 -7.70
CA SER A 135 -20.53 9.23 -8.41
C SER A 135 -20.90 7.95 -7.66
N ILE A 136 -22.06 7.38 -7.99
CA ILE A 136 -22.51 6.09 -7.45
C ILE A 136 -21.58 4.97 -7.94
N GLU A 137 -21.19 4.99 -9.21
CA GLU A 137 -20.33 3.99 -9.85
C GLU A 137 -18.97 3.92 -9.17
N LEU A 138 -18.38 5.06 -8.81
CA LEU A 138 -17.12 5.10 -8.08
C LEU A 138 -17.27 4.56 -6.65
N SER A 139 -18.42 4.80 -6.00
CA SER A 139 -18.73 4.24 -4.69
C SER A 139 -18.84 2.72 -4.73
N GLU A 140 -19.51 2.19 -5.74
CA GLU A 140 -19.64 0.75 -5.98
C GLU A 140 -18.30 0.10 -6.30
N LEU A 141 -17.50 0.72 -7.18
CA LEU A 141 -16.15 0.26 -7.46
C LEU A 141 -15.29 0.20 -6.19
N ASN A 142 -15.33 1.23 -5.36
CA ASN A 142 -14.57 1.25 -4.11
C ASN A 142 -15.04 0.16 -3.13
N ARG A 143 -16.35 -0.07 -3.02
CA ARG A 143 -16.92 -1.19 -2.24
C ARG A 143 -16.39 -2.54 -2.74
N ASP A 144 -16.35 -2.72 -4.05
CA ASP A 144 -15.94 -4.00 -4.63
C ASP A 144 -14.43 -4.23 -4.47
N VAL A 145 -13.60 -3.19 -4.65
CA VAL A 145 -12.17 -3.22 -4.33
C VAL A 145 -11.93 -3.53 -2.86
N TYR A 146 -12.65 -2.86 -1.96
CA TYR A 146 -12.58 -3.11 -0.52
C TYR A 146 -12.93 -4.55 -0.17
N ARG A 147 -13.95 -5.12 -0.82
CA ARG A 147 -14.34 -6.52 -0.64
C ARG A 147 -13.24 -7.48 -1.10
N GLN A 148 -12.50 -7.17 -2.17
CA GLN A 148 -11.36 -8.00 -2.57
C GLN A 148 -10.25 -7.97 -1.52
N TYR A 149 -9.81 -6.78 -1.08
CA TYR A 149 -8.79 -6.67 -0.02
C TYR A 149 -9.25 -7.28 1.31
N SER A 150 -10.56 -7.23 1.61
CA SER A 150 -11.13 -7.91 2.77
C SER A 150 -10.96 -9.42 2.73
N LYS A 151 -11.02 -10.06 1.55
CA LYS A 151 -10.77 -11.51 1.41
C LYS A 151 -9.33 -11.88 1.79
N TYR A 152 -8.37 -11.07 1.32
CA TYR A 152 -6.96 -11.23 1.66
C TYR A 152 -6.72 -10.99 3.16
N ALA A 153 -7.22 -9.87 3.71
CA ALA A 153 -7.00 -9.50 5.10
C ALA A 153 -7.68 -10.45 6.10
N HIS A 154 -8.92 -10.88 5.81
CA HIS A 154 -9.65 -11.86 6.62
C HIS A 154 -9.28 -13.31 6.33
N ARG A 155 -8.28 -13.53 5.46
CA ARG A 155 -7.72 -14.84 5.15
C ARG A 155 -8.81 -15.85 4.78
N THR A 156 -9.60 -15.52 3.75
CA THR A 156 -10.50 -16.52 3.14
C THR A 156 -9.70 -17.72 2.61
N TYR A 157 -10.37 -18.84 2.34
CA TYR A 157 -9.73 -20.10 1.92
C TYR A 157 -8.62 -19.89 0.88
N GLU A 158 -8.90 -19.19 -0.22
CA GLU A 158 -7.95 -18.91 -1.30
C GLU A 158 -6.69 -18.18 -0.81
N ALA A 159 -6.85 -17.06 -0.11
CA ALA A 159 -5.75 -16.29 0.48
C ALA A 159 -4.92 -17.08 1.52
N ILE A 160 -5.53 -18.06 2.22
CA ILE A 160 -4.78 -18.99 3.07
C ILE A 160 -4.01 -19.98 2.20
N TYR A 161 -4.68 -20.54 1.20
CA TYR A 161 -4.20 -21.61 0.34
C TYR A 161 -2.98 -21.22 -0.49
N GLU A 162 -2.79 -19.93 -0.79
CA GLU A 162 -1.56 -19.39 -1.40
C GLU A 162 -0.28 -19.77 -0.62
N SER A 163 -0.38 -19.97 0.70
CA SER A 163 0.73 -20.46 1.54
C SER A 163 0.87 -22.00 1.54
N TYR A 164 0.24 -22.72 0.61
CA TYR A 164 0.28 -24.17 0.54
C TYR A 164 0.60 -24.66 -0.87
N SER A 165 1.35 -25.75 -0.97
CA SER A 165 1.53 -26.50 -2.21
C SER A 165 0.74 -27.80 -2.16
N GLN A 166 0.32 -28.29 -3.32
CA GLN A 166 -0.22 -29.64 -3.47
C GLN A 166 0.91 -30.60 -3.85
N ASP A 167 1.05 -31.69 -3.11
CA ASP A 167 1.99 -32.77 -3.39
C ASP A 167 1.38 -33.78 -4.38
N ILE A 168 2.20 -34.73 -4.87
CA ILE A 168 1.84 -35.68 -5.94
C ILE A 168 0.62 -36.55 -5.59
N ASP A 169 0.44 -36.86 -4.31
CA ASP A 169 -0.66 -37.66 -3.77
C ASP A 169 -1.91 -36.83 -3.43
N SER A 170 -1.96 -35.56 -3.87
CA SER A 170 -3.01 -34.59 -3.53
C SER A 170 -3.07 -34.21 -2.05
N THR A 171 -2.02 -34.48 -1.27
CA THR A 171 -1.88 -33.90 0.06
C THR A 171 -1.41 -32.45 -0.03
N ILE A 172 -1.70 -31.66 1.00
CA ILE A 172 -1.32 -30.25 1.07
C ILE A 172 -0.14 -30.06 2.03
N ARG A 173 0.83 -29.27 1.61
CA ARG A 173 2.01 -28.92 2.40
C ARG A 173 2.04 -27.44 2.68
N PHE A 174 2.15 -27.08 3.96
CA PHE A 174 2.32 -25.68 4.36
C PHE A 174 3.71 -25.15 3.95
N ARG A 175 3.72 -23.99 3.30
CA ARG A 175 4.90 -23.22 2.92
C ARG A 175 5.02 -22.01 3.82
N LEU A 176 6.02 -22.04 4.71
CA LEU A 176 6.28 -20.89 5.58
C LEU A 176 6.75 -19.67 4.75
N LYS A 177 7.56 -19.90 3.72
CA LYS A 177 8.08 -18.90 2.80
C LYS A 177 7.89 -19.40 1.36
N LEU A 178 7.48 -18.51 0.47
CA LEU A 178 7.40 -18.76 -0.97
C LEU A 178 8.79 -18.65 -1.60
N SER A 179 9.11 -19.57 -2.51
CA SER A 179 10.40 -19.61 -3.21
C SER A 179 10.29 -18.93 -4.57
N ARG A 180 11.15 -17.95 -4.85
CA ARG A 180 11.21 -17.30 -6.17
C ARG A 180 11.63 -18.25 -7.30
N GLU A 181 12.34 -19.32 -6.97
CA GLU A 181 12.78 -20.35 -7.91
C GLU A 181 11.64 -21.32 -8.29
N ASN A 182 10.55 -21.34 -7.52
CA ASN A 182 9.37 -22.13 -7.84
C ASN A 182 8.42 -21.27 -8.70
N PRO A 183 8.05 -21.70 -9.94
CA PRO A 183 7.21 -20.89 -10.81
C PRO A 183 5.83 -20.54 -10.25
N SER A 184 5.21 -21.45 -9.48
CA SER A 184 3.89 -21.20 -8.87
C SER A 184 3.95 -20.18 -7.74
N ASP A 185 5.02 -20.24 -6.95
CA ASP A 185 5.29 -19.28 -5.87
C ASP A 185 5.64 -17.90 -6.45
N LEU A 186 6.49 -17.87 -7.47
CA LEU A 186 6.87 -16.66 -8.19
C LEU A 186 5.65 -15.94 -8.78
N LYS A 187 4.70 -16.72 -9.30
CA LYS A 187 3.44 -16.20 -9.79
C LYS A 187 2.63 -15.50 -8.70
N ILE A 188 2.45 -16.14 -7.55
CA ILE A 188 1.76 -15.54 -6.39
C ILE A 188 2.51 -14.27 -5.95
N LEU A 189 3.84 -14.34 -5.78
CA LEU A 189 4.65 -13.19 -5.40
C LEU A 189 4.45 -12.01 -6.36
N SER A 190 4.38 -12.28 -7.67
CA SER A 190 4.19 -11.24 -8.69
C SER A 190 2.94 -10.40 -8.45
N GLU A 191 1.83 -11.03 -8.06
CA GLU A 191 0.56 -10.35 -7.76
C GLU A 191 0.72 -9.42 -6.54
N TYR A 192 1.36 -9.91 -5.48
CA TYR A 192 1.64 -9.11 -4.30
C TYR A 192 2.59 -7.95 -4.59
N TYR A 193 3.62 -8.15 -5.43
CA TYR A 193 4.52 -7.09 -5.86
C TYR A 193 3.80 -6.01 -6.68
N SER A 194 2.82 -6.39 -7.51
CA SER A 194 1.97 -5.42 -8.21
C SER A 194 1.13 -4.58 -7.23
N HIS A 195 0.56 -5.19 -6.20
CA HIS A 195 -0.19 -4.47 -5.16
C HIS A 195 0.72 -3.54 -4.34
N LEU A 196 1.90 -4.02 -3.94
CA LEU A 196 2.88 -3.23 -3.20
C LEU A 196 3.29 -1.98 -4.00
N SER A 197 3.67 -2.15 -5.27
CA SER A 197 4.01 -1.05 -6.18
C SER A 197 2.89 0.00 -6.27
N TYR A 198 1.63 -0.46 -6.43
CA TYR A 198 0.47 0.43 -6.45
C TYR A 198 0.37 1.26 -5.16
N PHE A 199 0.45 0.64 -3.98
CA PHE A 199 0.30 1.36 -2.72
C PHE A 199 1.45 2.31 -2.44
N ILE A 200 2.68 1.93 -2.79
CA ILE A 200 3.86 2.80 -2.66
C ILE A 200 3.67 4.06 -3.50
N ILE A 201 3.37 3.92 -4.80
CA ILE A 201 3.21 5.07 -5.70
C ILE A 201 2.13 6.01 -5.20
N ASN A 202 0.94 5.50 -4.86
CA ASN A 202 -0.16 6.37 -4.46
C ASN A 202 0.07 7.00 -3.07
N THR A 203 0.74 6.31 -2.15
CA THR A 203 1.14 6.89 -0.85
C THR A 203 2.15 8.04 -1.06
N THR A 204 3.14 7.85 -1.93
CA THR A 204 4.10 8.91 -2.25
C THR A 204 3.44 10.13 -2.88
N LEU A 205 2.47 9.94 -3.78
CA LEU A 205 1.70 11.06 -4.33
C LEU A 205 0.92 11.82 -3.25
N ASN A 206 0.35 11.11 -2.27
CA ASN A 206 -0.38 11.74 -1.17
C ASN A 206 0.50 12.66 -0.31
N TYR A 207 1.81 12.41 -0.17
CA TYR A 207 2.72 13.34 0.52
C TYR A 207 2.75 14.72 -0.17
N SER A 208 2.70 14.74 -1.50
CA SER A 208 2.63 15.97 -2.30
C SER A 208 1.23 16.58 -2.25
N ASP A 209 0.21 15.79 -2.58
CA ASP A 209 -1.18 16.27 -2.69
C ASP A 209 -1.70 16.87 -1.38
N TYR A 210 -1.23 16.36 -0.24
CA TYR A 210 -1.63 16.81 1.09
C TYR A 210 -0.60 17.72 1.76
N ASN A 211 0.30 18.30 0.96
CA ASN A 211 1.27 19.33 1.36
C ASN A 211 2.17 18.94 2.55
N VAL A 212 2.45 17.64 2.70
CA VAL A 212 3.38 17.15 3.72
C VAL A 212 4.81 17.40 3.24
N LEU A 213 5.17 16.90 2.05
CA LEU A 213 6.45 17.14 1.41
C LEU A 213 6.36 18.27 0.39
N ASN A 214 7.42 19.06 0.27
CA ASN A 214 7.49 20.13 -0.72
C ASN A 214 8.01 19.62 -2.09
N ARG A 215 7.91 20.47 -3.12
CA ARG A 215 8.32 20.13 -4.50
C ARG A 215 9.77 19.67 -4.63
N ILE A 216 10.69 20.24 -3.84
CA ILE A 216 12.11 19.85 -3.89
C ILE A 216 12.28 18.42 -3.37
N GLN A 217 11.67 18.11 -2.23
CA GLN A 217 11.71 16.76 -1.64
C GLN A 217 11.07 15.74 -2.58
N MET A 218 9.94 16.09 -3.19
CA MET A 218 9.27 15.23 -4.18
C MET A 218 10.13 15.00 -5.42
N SER A 219 10.89 16.01 -5.86
CA SER A 219 11.83 15.87 -6.99
C SER A 219 12.94 14.88 -6.67
N ILE A 220 13.52 14.94 -5.46
CA ILE A 220 14.55 13.99 -5.01
C ILE A 220 14.02 12.56 -5.02
N ILE A 221 12.80 12.35 -4.50
CA ILE A 221 12.14 11.03 -4.50
C ILE A 221 11.86 10.57 -5.93
N SER A 222 11.34 11.44 -6.79
CA SER A 222 11.00 11.08 -8.17
C SER A 222 12.21 10.69 -9.01
N ASP A 223 13.38 11.29 -8.76
CA ASP A 223 14.61 10.95 -9.47
C ASP A 223 15.01 9.49 -9.28
N LEU A 224 14.63 8.83 -8.17
CA LEU A 224 14.85 7.40 -7.97
C LEU A 224 13.96 6.53 -8.87
N VAL A 225 12.74 7.00 -9.19
CA VAL A 225 11.77 6.29 -10.06
C VAL A 225 11.81 6.77 -11.51
N VAL A 226 12.56 7.83 -11.82
CA VAL A 226 12.84 8.28 -13.20
C VAL A 226 14.27 7.90 -13.69
N ARG A 227 15.21 7.70 -12.76
CA ARG A 227 16.49 6.94 -12.82
C ARG A 227 16.74 5.86 -13.88
#